data_AF-A0A3S3U5Y0-F1
#
_entry.id   AF-A0A3S3U5Y0-F1
#
_cell.length_a   1.000
_cell.length_b   1.000
_cell.length_c   1.000
_cell.angle_alpha   90.00
_cell.angle_beta   90.00
_cell.angle_gamma   90.00
#
_symmetry.space_group_name_H-M   'P 1'
#
loop_
_entity.id
_entity.type
_entity.pdbx_description
1 polymer ?
#
loop_
_entity_poly.entity_id
_entity_poly.type
_entity_poly.pdbx_seq_one_letter_code
_entity_poly.pdbx_strand_id
1 'polypeptide(L)'
;MQQNGTISTGRKNRRVVTTALTFLLTLCCVQTTLGQSKKTILRLHGSNTIGARLAPDLAEAFLKKMGAASVHRDEVVPTVEVNVEGKFPAENITRVIEIKAHGSSTGFKDLKAGTCDIAMASRRVKDKEVESLAKFGDMRSAACEHILALDGVAIIVNAANTIRPRMKAETLARIFTGEIRNWSEVGGKDGAITIHARDENSGTHDTFKSLILGKKKKLVASAKRWDSNEKLSDAVNAHMNAIGYCGLPYVKFNKVLSISDEGTAIKPTVFTVATEDYPVSRRLHLYIPALSDNPYSQQFVAFAQGEEGQKYVRKNHFVDLTITASEHKVEVTGLNHNFQKLYKYLNTVRGAKKLSVTFRFKGDTMQLDNRGLRDLDRLMNFLVENRAGETILVGFSDSEGPLEENYQESCRRAEAVKEEFEAMGLPIRDVLCVGQELPIASNSTASGREKNRRVEVWIK
;
A
#
# COMPACT_ATOMS: atom_id res chain seq x y z
N MET A 1 76.42 44.08 -77.75
CA MET A 1 77.42 44.66 -76.82
C MET A 1 76.86 44.41 -75.42
N GLN A 2 77.48 43.55 -74.59
CA GLN A 2 78.49 43.91 -73.56
C GLN A 2 77.96 44.96 -72.55
N GLN A 3 78.05 44.86 -71.22
CA GLN A 3 78.63 43.92 -70.21
C GLN A 3 77.87 44.20 -68.86
N ASN A 4 77.98 43.53 -67.70
CA ASN A 4 78.69 42.35 -67.15
C ASN A 4 77.93 41.90 -65.85
N GLY A 5 78.32 40.82 -65.13
CA GLY A 5 77.85 40.62 -63.74
C GLY A 5 77.84 39.21 -63.11
N THR A 6 79.00 38.55 -62.98
CA THR A 6 79.25 37.31 -62.19
C THR A 6 78.95 37.54 -60.67
N ILE A 7 78.66 36.59 -59.76
CA ILE A 7 79.42 35.45 -59.16
C ILE A 7 78.37 34.63 -58.30
N SER A 8 78.20 33.29 -58.40
CA SER A 8 78.81 32.20 -57.58
C SER A 8 78.67 32.34 -56.03
N THR A 9 78.41 31.36 -55.16
CA THR A 9 78.40 29.87 -55.21
C THR A 9 77.58 29.31 -54.03
N GLY A 10 76.96 28.12 -54.15
CA GLY A 10 76.35 27.38 -53.02
C GLY A 10 76.14 25.89 -53.31
N ARG A 11 76.96 25.02 -52.69
CA ARG A 11 76.98 23.53 -52.84
C ARG A 11 76.46 22.94 -51.51
N LYS A 12 75.60 21.93 -51.43
CA LYS A 12 75.83 20.51 -51.78
C LYS A 12 74.54 19.67 -51.75
N ASN A 13 74.54 18.62 -52.59
CA ASN A 13 73.62 17.48 -52.68
C ASN A 13 73.11 16.86 -51.36
N ARG A 14 71.89 16.30 -51.39
CA ARG A 14 71.67 14.83 -51.44
C ARG A 14 70.30 14.46 -52.02
N ARG A 15 70.24 13.35 -52.78
CA ARG A 15 69.02 12.72 -53.31
C ARG A 15 68.25 12.03 -52.18
N VAL A 16 66.95 11.78 -52.35
CA VAL A 16 66.31 10.44 -52.40
C VAL A 16 64.82 10.58 -52.77
N VAL A 17 64.29 9.54 -53.43
CA VAL A 17 62.95 9.35 -53.98
C VAL A 17 61.86 9.29 -52.89
N THR A 18 60.67 9.87 -53.15
CA THR A 18 59.43 9.39 -52.51
C THR A 18 58.17 9.57 -53.38
N THR A 19 57.69 8.42 -53.87
CA THR A 19 56.29 7.96 -53.98
C THR A 19 55.14 8.98 -53.97
N ALA A 20 54.28 8.92 -54.99
CA ALA A 20 52.98 9.59 -55.01
C ALA A 20 52.03 9.01 -53.94
N LEU A 21 51.34 9.88 -53.20
CA LEU A 21 50.37 9.49 -52.18
C LEU A 21 48.98 10.02 -52.53
N THR A 22 48.06 9.09 -52.83
CA THR A 22 46.66 9.38 -53.14
C THR A 22 45.95 9.90 -51.88
N PHE A 23 45.46 11.14 -51.90
CA PHE A 23 44.70 11.69 -50.78
C PHE A 23 43.29 11.09 -50.75
N LEU A 24 43.08 10.09 -49.90
CA LEU A 24 41.75 9.61 -49.55
C LEU A 24 41.12 10.62 -48.56
N LEU A 25 40.14 11.40 -49.02
CA LEU A 25 39.38 12.34 -48.19
C LEU A 25 38.39 11.55 -47.32
N THR A 26 38.87 11.06 -46.16
CA THR A 26 38.02 10.47 -45.14
C THR A 26 37.13 11.54 -44.55
N LEU A 27 35.86 11.58 -44.97
CA LEU A 27 34.86 12.48 -44.42
C LEU A 27 34.58 12.05 -42.97
N CYS A 28 35.29 12.67 -42.03
CA CYS A 28 35.11 12.40 -40.61
C CYS A 28 33.77 12.99 -40.17
N CYS A 29 32.70 12.21 -40.34
CA CYS A 29 31.38 12.54 -39.84
C CYS A 29 31.42 12.45 -38.32
N VAL A 30 31.75 13.58 -37.68
CA VAL A 30 31.59 13.75 -36.25
C VAL A 30 30.09 13.75 -35.97
N GLN A 31 29.54 12.55 -35.76
CA GLN A 31 28.25 12.39 -35.12
C GLN A 31 28.38 12.92 -33.69
N THR A 32 28.14 14.20 -33.52
CA THR A 32 27.81 14.78 -32.22
C THR A 32 26.55 14.07 -31.74
N THR A 33 26.73 13.09 -30.87
CA THR A 33 25.64 12.48 -30.11
C THR A 33 25.06 13.56 -29.21
N LEU A 34 24.08 14.29 -29.74
CA LEU A 34 23.21 15.18 -28.97
C LEU A 34 22.61 14.36 -27.83
N GLY A 35 23.17 14.54 -26.63
CA GLY A 35 22.76 13.78 -25.45
C GLY A 35 21.28 13.98 -25.21
N GLN A 36 20.52 12.88 -25.24
CA GLN A 36 19.08 12.88 -25.01
C GLN A 36 18.79 13.59 -23.68
N SER A 37 18.01 14.66 -23.72
CA SER A 37 17.81 15.52 -22.55
C SER A 37 17.11 14.73 -21.43
N LYS A 38 17.62 14.78 -20.20
CA LYS A 38 17.07 14.03 -19.06
C LYS A 38 16.28 14.96 -18.14
N LYS A 39 15.01 14.66 -17.89
CA LYS A 39 14.09 15.48 -17.08
C LYS A 39 13.35 14.64 -16.05
N THR A 40 13.56 14.93 -14.77
CA THR A 40 12.70 14.41 -13.70
C THR A 40 11.32 15.05 -13.80
N ILE A 41 10.30 14.22 -14.03
CA ILE A 41 8.90 14.64 -14.18
C ILE A 41 8.08 14.42 -12.91
N LEU A 42 8.53 13.54 -12.01
CA LEU A 42 7.78 13.13 -10.82
C LEU A 42 8.72 12.54 -9.76
N ARG A 43 8.44 12.80 -8.47
CA ARG A 43 9.19 12.28 -7.32
C ARG A 43 8.25 11.64 -6.30
N LEU A 44 8.45 10.35 -6.02
CA LEU A 44 7.66 9.56 -5.07
C LEU A 44 8.52 9.21 -3.84
N HIS A 45 8.31 9.89 -2.72
CA HIS A 45 9.12 9.64 -1.51
C HIS A 45 8.28 9.08 -0.37
N GLY A 46 8.86 8.20 0.44
CA GLY A 46 8.27 7.74 1.70
C GLY A 46 8.32 6.22 1.88
N SER A 47 7.15 5.59 2.11
CA SER A 47 7.04 4.22 2.61
C SER A 47 7.85 3.17 1.84
N ASN A 48 8.76 2.48 2.53
CA ASN A 48 9.49 1.32 2.02
C ASN A 48 8.56 0.20 1.53
N THR A 49 7.35 0.10 2.11
CA THR A 49 6.35 -0.92 1.70
C THR A 49 5.91 -0.72 0.26
N ILE A 50 5.77 0.54 -0.17
CA ILE A 50 5.35 0.90 -1.52
C ILE A 50 6.59 1.07 -2.43
N GLY A 51 7.60 1.79 -1.93
CA GLY A 51 8.80 2.18 -2.69
C GLY A 51 9.71 1.02 -3.12
N ALA A 52 9.78 -0.08 -2.37
CA ALA A 52 10.75 -1.15 -2.66
C ALA A 52 10.46 -1.95 -3.94
N ARG A 53 9.19 -2.04 -4.38
CA ARG A 53 8.80 -2.77 -5.61
C ARG A 53 7.58 -2.17 -6.33
N LEU A 54 6.51 -1.86 -5.59
CA LEU A 54 5.23 -1.45 -6.17
C LEU A 54 5.32 -0.09 -6.89
N ALA A 55 5.94 0.93 -6.29
CA ALA A 55 6.10 2.22 -6.96
C ALA A 55 7.01 2.15 -8.21
N PRO A 56 8.18 1.47 -8.20
CA PRO A 56 8.95 1.23 -9.43
C PRO A 56 8.16 0.51 -10.53
N ASP A 57 7.40 -0.54 -10.18
CA ASP A 57 6.52 -1.26 -11.12
C ASP A 57 5.44 -0.35 -11.73
N LEU A 58 4.79 0.48 -10.92
CA LEU A 58 3.78 1.45 -11.37
C LEU A 58 4.40 2.57 -12.22
N ALA A 59 5.58 3.07 -11.85
CA ALA A 59 6.30 4.10 -12.61
C ALA A 59 6.70 3.61 -14.01
N GLU A 60 7.16 2.36 -14.14
CA GLU A 60 7.42 1.76 -15.44
C GLU A 60 6.17 1.67 -16.30
N ALA A 61 5.07 1.20 -15.71
CA ALA A 61 3.80 1.04 -16.39
C ALA A 61 3.21 2.38 -16.83
N PHE A 62 3.31 3.40 -15.99
CA PHE A 62 2.89 4.76 -16.29
C PHE A 62 3.71 5.37 -17.43
N LEU A 63 5.05 5.25 -17.41
CA LEU A 63 5.90 5.73 -18.51
C LEU A 63 5.62 5.01 -19.83
N LYS A 64 5.35 3.69 -19.81
CA LYS A 64 4.89 2.94 -20.99
C LYS A 64 3.55 3.45 -21.50
N LYS A 65 2.57 3.68 -20.61
CA LYS A 65 1.27 4.27 -20.96
C LYS A 65 1.38 5.67 -21.57
N MET A 66 2.34 6.47 -21.10
CA MET A 66 2.65 7.78 -21.68
C MET A 66 3.29 7.72 -23.08
N GLY A 67 3.70 6.54 -23.57
CA GLY A 67 4.33 6.36 -24.88
C GLY A 67 5.86 6.19 -24.86
N ALA A 68 6.47 5.83 -23.72
CA ALA A 68 7.91 5.56 -23.67
C ALA A 68 8.27 4.33 -24.53
N ALA A 69 9.18 4.51 -25.50
CA ALA A 69 9.64 3.44 -26.40
C ALA A 69 10.47 2.36 -25.68
N SER A 70 11.13 2.73 -24.58
CA SER A 70 11.84 1.83 -23.68
C SER A 70 11.83 2.41 -22.27
N VAL A 71 11.77 1.55 -21.25
CA VAL A 71 11.89 1.96 -19.84
C VAL A 71 12.93 1.10 -19.13
N HIS A 72 13.73 1.72 -18.26
CA HIS A 72 14.77 1.08 -17.45
C HIS A 72 14.74 1.59 -16.00
N ARG A 73 15.30 0.81 -15.05
CA ARG A 73 15.51 1.21 -13.65
C ARG A 73 17.00 1.38 -13.38
N ASP A 74 17.37 2.58 -12.95
CA ASP A 74 18.68 2.89 -12.40
C ASP A 74 18.58 2.82 -10.86
N GLU A 75 19.14 1.76 -10.26
CA GLU A 75 19.15 1.57 -8.81
C GLU A 75 20.28 2.39 -8.16
N VAL A 76 19.94 3.59 -7.70
CA VAL A 76 20.86 4.50 -7.00
C VAL A 76 21.28 3.92 -5.64
N VAL A 77 20.31 3.34 -4.92
CA VAL A 77 20.54 2.54 -3.70
C VAL A 77 19.64 1.30 -3.78
N PRO A 78 20.19 0.08 -3.84
CA PRO A 78 19.40 -1.13 -4.09
C PRO A 78 18.18 -1.26 -3.18
N THR A 79 17.00 -1.43 -3.78
CA THR A 79 15.67 -1.49 -3.12
C THR A 79 15.21 -0.24 -2.34
N VAL A 80 16.00 0.83 -2.29
CA VAL A 80 15.73 2.04 -1.47
C VAL A 80 15.59 3.31 -2.32
N GLU A 81 16.50 3.55 -3.26
CA GLU A 81 16.44 4.70 -4.18
C GLU A 81 16.55 4.21 -5.63
N VAL A 82 15.56 4.55 -6.46
CA VAL A 82 15.45 4.10 -7.84
C VAL A 82 14.98 5.24 -8.74
N ASN A 83 15.68 5.44 -9.85
CA ASN A 83 15.20 6.25 -10.97
C ASN A 83 14.57 5.34 -12.03
N VAL A 84 13.33 5.60 -12.41
CA VAL A 84 12.67 4.90 -13.52
C VAL A 84 12.66 5.81 -14.74
N GLU A 85 13.30 5.37 -15.81
CA GLU A 85 13.66 6.23 -16.96
C GLU A 85 12.99 5.75 -18.24
N GLY A 86 12.08 6.57 -18.78
CA GLY A 86 11.39 6.32 -20.04
C GLY A 86 11.95 7.17 -21.17
N LYS A 87 12.35 6.54 -22.28
CA LYS A 87 12.83 7.24 -23.47
C LYS A 87 11.67 7.59 -24.41
N PHE A 88 11.63 8.84 -24.86
CA PHE A 88 10.65 9.37 -25.82
C PHE A 88 11.40 9.90 -27.06
N PRO A 89 11.69 9.04 -28.06
CA PRO A 89 12.57 9.41 -29.18
C PRO A 89 12.04 10.58 -30.02
N ALA A 90 10.73 10.66 -30.24
CA ALA A 90 10.09 11.75 -30.99
C ALA A 90 10.28 13.15 -30.37
N GLU A 91 10.53 13.21 -29.06
CA GLU A 91 10.77 14.43 -28.29
C GLU A 91 12.27 14.63 -27.94
N ASN A 92 13.14 13.67 -28.29
CA ASN A 92 14.54 13.59 -27.85
C ASN A 92 14.74 13.82 -26.32
N ILE A 93 13.83 13.25 -25.52
CA ILE A 93 13.83 13.39 -24.05
C ILE A 93 13.76 12.02 -23.35
N THR A 94 14.43 11.93 -22.21
CA THR A 94 14.29 10.86 -21.21
C THR A 94 13.54 11.45 -20.03
N ARG A 95 12.34 10.94 -19.76
CA ARG A 95 11.54 11.35 -18.60
C ARG A 95 11.86 10.41 -17.44
N VAL A 96 12.13 10.98 -16.26
CA VAL A 96 12.56 10.25 -15.06
C VAL A 96 11.49 10.37 -13.98
N ILE A 97 11.18 9.25 -13.33
CA ILE A 97 10.42 9.18 -12.09
C ILE A 97 11.37 8.76 -10.98
N GLU A 98 11.65 9.67 -10.04
CA GLU A 98 12.52 9.44 -8.89
C GLU A 98 11.73 8.79 -7.76
N ILE A 99 12.27 7.76 -7.11
CA ILE A 99 11.61 7.04 -6.03
C ILE A 99 12.58 6.90 -4.85
N LYS A 100 12.16 7.34 -3.65
CA LYS A 100 12.96 7.26 -2.42
C LYS A 100 12.17 6.64 -1.26
N ALA A 101 12.60 5.45 -0.85
CA ALA A 101 11.82 4.55 0.00
C ALA A 101 12.27 4.58 1.48
N HIS A 102 12.42 5.78 2.06
CA HIS A 102 13.01 6.00 3.41
C HIS A 102 12.02 5.97 4.60
N GLY A 103 10.75 5.63 4.37
CA GLY A 103 9.72 5.48 5.39
C GLY A 103 8.61 6.52 5.30
N SER A 104 7.39 6.16 5.70
CA SER A 104 6.19 7.01 5.49
C SER A 104 6.35 8.45 6.00
N SER A 105 7.09 8.63 7.10
CA SER A 105 7.35 9.94 7.72
C SER A 105 8.32 10.82 6.93
N THR A 106 9.14 10.28 6.01
CA THR A 106 10.06 11.09 5.18
C THR A 106 9.31 11.72 4.00
N GLY A 107 8.39 10.98 3.38
CA GLY A 107 7.56 11.50 2.28
C GLY A 107 6.84 12.81 2.65
N PHE A 108 6.27 12.90 3.85
CA PHE A 108 5.63 14.13 4.34
C PHE A 108 6.64 15.28 4.61
N LYS A 109 7.87 14.97 5.05
CA LYS A 109 8.93 15.99 5.24
C LYS A 109 9.41 16.53 3.90
N ASP A 110 9.61 15.65 2.93
CA ASP A 110 10.10 16.00 1.60
C ASP A 110 9.02 16.77 0.82
N LEU A 111 7.74 16.41 0.98
CA LEU A 111 6.61 17.17 0.47
C LEU A 111 6.59 18.59 1.09
N LYS A 112 6.85 18.70 2.41
CA LYS A 112 6.97 20.01 3.08
C LYS A 112 8.12 20.85 2.53
N ALA A 113 9.25 20.22 2.20
CA ALA A 113 10.44 20.84 1.64
C ALA A 113 10.32 21.17 0.14
N GLY A 114 9.29 20.67 -0.57
CA GLY A 114 9.15 20.83 -2.02
C GLY A 114 10.09 19.94 -2.83
N THR A 115 10.66 18.89 -2.22
CA THR A 115 11.56 17.92 -2.87
C THR A 115 10.87 16.62 -3.28
N CYS A 116 9.56 16.51 -3.03
CA CYS A 116 8.72 15.36 -3.34
C CYS A 116 7.40 15.85 -3.96
N ASP A 117 6.91 15.15 -4.98
CA ASP A 117 5.64 15.42 -5.65
C ASP A 117 4.49 14.57 -5.07
N ILE A 118 4.78 13.32 -4.70
CA ILE A 118 3.82 12.36 -4.11
C ILE A 118 4.43 11.69 -2.87
N ALA A 119 3.87 11.94 -1.70
CA ALA A 119 4.27 11.29 -0.46
C ALA A 119 3.60 9.90 -0.32
N MET A 120 4.40 8.83 -0.37
CA MET A 120 3.98 7.45 -0.17
C MET A 120 3.89 7.11 1.33
N ALA A 121 2.78 6.55 1.81
CA ALA A 121 2.63 6.16 3.21
C ALA A 121 1.91 4.81 3.40
N SER A 122 2.40 3.97 4.31
CA SER A 122 1.74 2.71 4.71
C SER A 122 0.97 2.83 6.03
N ARG A 123 0.48 4.05 6.29
CA ARG A 123 -0.37 4.46 7.40
C ARG A 123 -1.00 5.81 7.04
N ARG A 124 -2.05 6.20 7.74
CA ARG A 124 -2.63 7.54 7.62
C ARG A 124 -1.65 8.63 8.09
N VAL A 125 -1.84 9.83 7.56
CA VAL A 125 -1.15 11.06 8.00
C VAL A 125 -1.47 11.40 9.48
N LYS A 126 -0.42 11.61 10.28
CA LYS A 126 -0.50 11.96 11.71
C LYS A 126 -0.89 13.43 11.88
N ASP A 127 -1.48 13.81 13.01
CA ASP A 127 -1.96 15.19 13.24
C ASP A 127 -0.84 16.24 13.03
N LYS A 128 0.34 16.00 13.63
CA LYS A 128 1.54 16.84 13.42
C LYS A 128 2.01 16.91 11.96
N GLU A 129 1.73 15.89 11.14
CA GLU A 129 2.06 15.90 9.71
C GLU A 129 1.05 16.76 8.94
N VAL A 130 -0.25 16.64 9.26
CA VAL A 130 -1.32 17.52 8.72
C VAL A 130 -1.03 18.99 9.06
N GLU A 131 -0.79 19.31 10.33
CA GLU A 131 -0.39 20.66 10.78
C GLU A 131 0.83 21.18 10.00
N SER A 132 1.84 20.33 9.80
CA SER A 132 3.07 20.72 9.11
C SER A 132 2.90 20.97 7.61
N LEU A 133 1.81 20.48 7.02
CA LEU A 133 1.49 20.50 5.59
C LEU A 133 0.27 21.37 5.25
N ALA A 134 -0.34 22.08 6.21
CA ALA A 134 -1.59 22.83 6.02
C ALA A 134 -1.57 23.81 4.82
N LYS A 135 -0.40 24.35 4.44
CA LYS A 135 -0.23 25.20 3.24
C LYS A 135 -0.52 24.49 1.91
N PHE A 136 -0.61 23.17 1.90
CA PHE A 136 -0.93 22.33 0.72
C PHE A 136 -2.38 21.83 0.74
N GLY A 137 -3.22 22.34 1.64
CA GLY A 137 -4.60 21.90 1.87
C GLY A 137 -4.71 20.83 2.97
N ASP A 138 -5.94 20.39 3.24
CA ASP A 138 -6.18 19.32 4.21
C ASP A 138 -5.69 17.98 3.66
N MET A 139 -4.60 17.47 4.24
CA MET A 139 -4.03 16.17 3.89
C MET A 139 -4.97 14.99 4.18
N ARG A 140 -6.08 15.18 4.91
CA ARG A 140 -7.13 14.17 5.15
C ARG A 140 -8.34 14.30 4.22
N SER A 141 -8.34 15.26 3.29
CA SER A 141 -9.39 15.42 2.28
C SER A 141 -9.23 14.42 1.13
N ALA A 142 -10.30 14.19 0.37
CA ALA A 142 -10.28 13.33 -0.82
C ALA A 142 -9.38 13.89 -1.95
N ALA A 143 -9.10 15.20 -1.97
CA ALA A 143 -8.16 15.80 -2.93
C ALA A 143 -6.70 15.41 -2.63
N CYS A 144 -6.37 15.19 -1.36
CA CYS A 144 -5.00 14.94 -0.92
C CYS A 144 -4.71 13.47 -0.60
N GLU A 145 -5.67 12.74 0.02
CA GLU A 145 -5.49 11.36 0.48
C GLU A 145 -6.02 10.34 -0.54
N HIS A 146 -5.12 9.66 -1.25
CA HIS A 146 -5.46 8.68 -2.27
C HIS A 146 -5.07 7.26 -1.82
N ILE A 147 -6.05 6.36 -1.69
CA ILE A 147 -5.78 4.96 -1.35
C ILE A 147 -5.28 4.25 -2.62
N LEU A 148 -4.11 3.63 -2.53
CA LEU A 148 -3.46 2.89 -3.62
C LEU A 148 -3.82 1.40 -3.60
N ALA A 149 -3.79 0.81 -2.40
CA ALA A 149 -3.89 -0.62 -2.16
C ALA A 149 -4.12 -0.88 -0.67
N LEU A 150 -4.34 -2.15 -0.30
CA LEU A 150 -4.37 -2.66 1.06
C LEU A 150 -3.28 -3.72 1.28
N ASP A 151 -2.86 -3.87 2.53
CA ASP A 151 -1.90 -4.88 2.98
C ASP A 151 -2.35 -5.48 4.31
N GLY A 152 -2.06 -6.76 4.52
CA GLY A 152 -2.26 -7.43 5.81
C GLY A 152 -0.90 -7.67 6.46
N VAL A 153 -0.66 -7.10 7.64
CA VAL A 153 0.54 -7.44 8.41
C VAL A 153 0.34 -8.84 9.01
N ALA A 154 0.84 -9.84 8.30
CA ALA A 154 0.75 -11.24 8.69
C ALA A 154 1.69 -11.52 9.86
N ILE A 155 1.15 -12.15 10.91
CA ILE A 155 1.95 -12.73 11.97
C ILE A 155 2.37 -14.13 11.53
N ILE A 156 3.68 -14.35 11.50
CA ILE A 156 4.30 -15.56 10.96
C ILE A 156 5.07 -16.31 12.04
N VAL A 157 4.97 -17.63 11.98
CA VAL A 157 5.83 -18.58 12.68
C VAL A 157 6.39 -19.59 11.68
N ASN A 158 7.42 -20.32 12.09
CA ASN A 158 7.97 -21.41 11.30
C ASN A 158 6.89 -22.43 10.87
N ALA A 159 6.97 -22.98 9.66
CA ALA A 159 6.03 -23.99 9.16
C ALA A 159 5.85 -25.19 10.12
N ALA A 160 6.95 -25.65 10.73
CA ALA A 160 6.98 -26.79 11.65
C ALA A 160 6.55 -26.44 13.09
N ASN A 161 6.35 -25.15 13.42
CA ASN A 161 5.90 -24.75 14.76
C ASN A 161 4.50 -25.35 15.03
N THR A 162 4.31 -25.97 16.19
CA THR A 162 3.08 -26.73 16.52
C THR A 162 1.98 -25.90 17.17
N ILE A 163 2.18 -24.59 17.36
CA ILE A 163 1.15 -23.69 17.87
C ILE A 163 -0.12 -23.73 17.02
N ARG A 164 -1.29 -23.61 17.67
CA ARG A 164 -2.57 -23.51 16.97
C ARG A 164 -2.55 -22.28 16.05
N PRO A 165 -3.10 -22.33 14.82
CA PRO A 165 -3.01 -21.25 13.83
C PRO A 165 -3.97 -20.07 14.11
N ARG A 166 -4.17 -19.75 15.39
CA ARG A 166 -5.02 -18.66 15.89
C ARG A 166 -4.42 -18.06 17.15
N MET A 167 -4.41 -16.73 17.25
CA MET A 167 -3.86 -16.01 18.40
C MET A 167 -4.67 -14.74 18.69
N LYS A 168 -4.81 -14.36 19.97
CA LYS A 168 -5.36 -13.05 20.34
C LYS A 168 -4.31 -11.95 20.15
N ALA A 169 -4.72 -10.77 19.73
CA ALA A 169 -3.87 -9.59 19.65
C ALA A 169 -3.19 -9.27 21.00
N GLU A 170 -3.92 -9.41 22.11
CA GLU A 170 -3.36 -9.27 23.46
C GLU A 170 -2.24 -10.28 23.76
N THR A 171 -2.43 -11.56 23.41
CA THR A 171 -1.41 -12.61 23.60
C THR A 171 -0.18 -12.33 22.75
N LEU A 172 -0.35 -11.85 21.51
CA LEU A 172 0.77 -11.37 20.70
C LEU A 172 1.48 -10.20 21.35
N ALA A 173 0.75 -9.22 21.90
CA ALA A 173 1.36 -8.11 22.60
C ALA A 173 2.26 -8.60 23.75
N ARG A 174 1.78 -9.56 24.54
CA ARG A 174 2.54 -10.19 25.65
C ARG A 174 3.76 -11.01 25.18
N ILE A 175 3.67 -11.68 24.04
CA ILE A 175 4.83 -12.34 23.42
C ILE A 175 5.87 -11.30 23.00
N PHE A 176 5.46 -10.28 22.24
CA PHE A 176 6.39 -9.29 21.69
C PHE A 176 6.93 -8.28 22.74
N THR A 177 6.30 -8.11 23.90
CA THR A 177 6.90 -7.44 25.07
C THR A 177 7.85 -8.35 25.88
N GLY A 178 7.86 -9.66 25.62
CA GLY A 178 8.63 -10.63 26.38
C GLY A 178 8.05 -10.91 27.77
N GLU A 179 6.74 -10.68 27.98
CA GLU A 179 5.99 -11.16 29.14
C GLU A 179 5.70 -12.67 29.02
N ILE A 180 5.47 -13.15 27.79
CA ILE A 180 5.42 -14.57 27.43
C ILE A 180 6.71 -14.89 26.67
N ARG A 181 7.42 -15.95 27.09
CA ARG A 181 8.77 -16.29 26.59
C ARG A 181 8.89 -17.72 26.09
N ASN A 182 7.93 -18.60 26.36
CA ASN A 182 7.92 -19.99 25.96
C ASN A 182 6.58 -20.34 25.27
N TRP A 183 6.64 -21.15 24.22
CA TRP A 183 5.44 -21.62 23.50
C TRP A 183 4.50 -22.46 24.38
N SER A 184 4.99 -23.11 25.43
CA SER A 184 4.16 -23.87 26.38
C SER A 184 3.16 -22.99 27.13
N GLU A 185 3.49 -21.71 27.41
CA GLU A 185 2.61 -20.73 28.07
C GLU A 185 1.36 -20.38 27.24
N VAL A 186 1.37 -20.68 25.94
CA VAL A 186 0.26 -20.43 25.00
C VAL A 186 -0.27 -21.72 24.36
N GLY A 187 0.02 -22.88 24.96
CA GLY A 187 -0.47 -24.18 24.52
C GLY A 187 0.22 -24.75 23.27
N GLY A 188 1.44 -24.32 22.98
CA GLY A 188 2.37 -25.00 22.07
C GLY A 188 3.23 -26.04 22.79
N LYS A 189 4.15 -26.68 22.06
CA LYS A 189 5.24 -27.48 22.66
C LYS A 189 6.20 -26.58 23.44
N ASP A 190 6.88 -27.16 24.43
CA ASP A 190 7.92 -26.45 25.17
C ASP A 190 9.06 -25.97 24.24
N GLY A 191 9.45 -24.71 24.40
CA GLY A 191 10.49 -24.07 23.60
C GLY A 191 10.49 -22.55 23.71
N ALA A 192 11.66 -21.98 24.00
CA ALA A 192 11.84 -20.53 24.11
C ALA A 192 11.53 -19.81 22.77
N ILE A 193 10.68 -18.78 22.85
CA ILE A 193 10.23 -18.00 21.70
C ILE A 193 11.35 -17.07 21.22
N THR A 194 11.72 -17.18 19.94
CA THR A 194 12.67 -16.24 19.31
C THR A 194 11.89 -15.17 18.54
N ILE A 195 12.01 -13.90 18.93
CA ILE A 195 11.21 -12.81 18.35
C ILE A 195 12.00 -12.11 17.25
N HIS A 196 11.40 -11.99 16.07
CA HIS A 196 11.91 -11.27 14.91
C HIS A 196 10.98 -10.09 14.59
N ALA A 197 11.55 -8.89 14.43
CA ALA A 197 10.81 -7.66 14.24
C ALA A 197 11.46 -6.80 13.14
N ARG A 198 10.65 -5.99 12.46
CA ARG A 198 11.19 -4.94 11.56
C ARG A 198 11.80 -3.79 12.36
N ASP A 199 12.73 -3.05 11.76
CA ASP A 199 13.40 -1.88 12.37
C ASP A 199 12.47 -0.68 12.68
N GLU A 200 13.00 0.40 13.29
CA GLU A 200 12.21 1.59 13.66
C GLU A 200 11.82 2.45 12.43
N ASN A 201 12.47 2.26 11.28
CA ASN A 201 12.16 2.99 10.04
C ASN A 201 11.01 2.30 9.27
N SER A 202 10.74 1.04 9.57
CA SER A 202 9.74 0.23 8.89
C SER A 202 8.31 0.68 9.15
N GLY A 203 7.61 1.03 8.08
CA GLY A 203 6.16 1.20 8.09
C GLY A 203 5.39 -0.05 8.57
N THR A 204 5.95 -1.26 8.43
CA THR A 204 5.36 -2.50 8.98
C THR A 204 5.55 -2.59 10.50
N HIS A 205 6.66 -2.08 11.05
CA HIS A 205 6.80 -1.94 12.51
C HIS A 205 5.81 -0.91 13.06
N ASP A 206 5.67 0.25 12.41
CA ASP A 206 4.69 1.30 12.76
C ASP A 206 3.26 0.71 12.86
N THR A 207 2.82 -0.06 11.85
CA THR A 207 1.51 -0.74 11.87
C THR A 207 1.38 -1.76 13.00
N PHE A 208 2.35 -2.68 13.15
CA PHE A 208 2.31 -3.71 14.20
C PHE A 208 2.30 -3.09 15.60
N LYS A 209 3.12 -2.06 15.84
CA LYS A 209 3.18 -1.31 17.09
C LYS A 209 1.85 -0.62 17.38
N SER A 210 1.24 0.01 16.39
CA SER A 210 -0.04 0.71 16.56
C SER A 210 -1.21 -0.25 16.88
N LEU A 211 -1.28 -1.40 16.21
CA LEU A 211 -2.44 -2.30 16.26
C LEU A 211 -2.31 -3.46 17.26
N ILE A 212 -1.09 -3.88 17.63
CA ILE A 212 -0.86 -5.00 18.57
C ILE A 212 -0.25 -4.52 19.89
N LEU A 213 0.80 -3.70 19.86
CA LEU A 213 1.46 -3.23 21.11
C LEU A 213 0.70 -2.06 21.76
N GLY A 214 0.05 -1.23 20.95
CA GLY A 214 -0.52 0.04 21.38
C GLY A 214 0.55 1.08 21.77
N LYS A 215 0.12 2.22 22.31
CA LYS A 215 1.00 3.37 22.59
C LYS A 215 1.98 3.18 23.76
N LYS A 216 1.65 2.30 24.73
CA LYS A 216 2.40 2.17 26.00
C LYS A 216 3.45 1.04 26.00
N LYS A 217 3.18 -0.07 25.31
CA LYS A 217 4.07 -1.25 25.32
C LYS A 217 5.26 -1.02 24.38
N LYS A 218 6.43 -1.52 24.76
CA LYS A 218 7.64 -1.52 23.94
C LYS A 218 7.96 -2.95 23.51
N LEU A 219 8.51 -3.11 22.31
CA LEU A 219 9.08 -4.39 21.89
C LEU A 219 10.21 -4.80 22.85
N VAL A 220 10.32 -6.10 23.15
CA VAL A 220 11.41 -6.63 23.98
C VAL A 220 12.78 -6.36 23.36
N ALA A 221 13.75 -5.99 24.18
CA ALA A 221 15.10 -5.62 23.73
C ALA A 221 15.87 -6.78 23.05
N SER A 222 15.49 -8.04 23.31
CA SER A 222 16.08 -9.24 22.70
C SER A 222 15.52 -9.57 21.31
N ALA A 223 14.54 -8.82 20.79
CA ALA A 223 13.97 -9.05 19.47
C ALA A 223 14.99 -8.77 18.35
N LYS A 224 15.24 -9.75 17.48
CA LYS A 224 16.12 -9.60 16.32
C LYS A 224 15.50 -8.63 15.31
N ARG A 225 16.23 -7.59 14.92
CA ARG A 225 15.73 -6.48 14.08
C ARG A 225 16.14 -6.63 12.61
N TRP A 226 15.22 -6.31 11.69
CA TRP A 226 15.40 -6.53 10.25
C TRP A 226 14.97 -5.32 9.40
N ASP A 227 15.85 -4.95 8.47
CA ASP A 227 15.65 -3.90 7.46
C ASP A 227 14.65 -4.31 6.37
N SER A 228 14.57 -5.60 6.03
CA SER A 228 13.74 -6.18 4.96
C SER A 228 12.63 -7.09 5.51
N ASN A 229 11.48 -7.12 4.81
CA ASN A 229 10.41 -8.09 5.10
C ASN A 229 10.84 -9.51 4.72
N GLU A 230 11.53 -9.66 3.59
CA GLU A 230 12.05 -10.91 3.06
C GLU A 230 13.03 -11.56 4.03
N LYS A 231 14.07 -10.83 4.47
CA LYS A 231 15.07 -11.34 5.42
C LYS A 231 14.43 -11.74 6.75
N LEU A 232 13.45 -10.98 7.24
CA LEU A 232 12.68 -11.34 8.44
C LEU A 232 11.92 -12.66 8.23
N SER A 233 11.23 -12.79 7.10
CA SER A 233 10.47 -13.99 6.72
C SER A 233 11.38 -15.23 6.64
N ASP A 234 12.55 -15.11 6.01
CA ASP A 234 13.56 -16.18 5.96
C ASP A 234 14.06 -16.56 7.35
N ALA A 235 14.34 -15.56 8.20
CA ALA A 235 14.87 -15.78 9.54
C ALA A 235 13.85 -16.43 10.51
N VAL A 236 12.55 -16.18 10.32
CA VAL A 236 11.48 -16.93 11.02
C VAL A 236 11.39 -18.37 10.50
N ASN A 237 11.52 -18.56 9.18
CA ASN A 237 11.49 -19.90 8.58
C ASN A 237 12.74 -20.76 8.89
N ALA A 238 13.84 -20.14 9.31
CA ALA A 238 15.07 -20.83 9.72
C ALA A 238 15.02 -21.43 11.14
N HIS A 239 14.06 -21.05 11.98
CA HIS A 239 14.04 -21.41 13.40
C HIS A 239 12.65 -21.86 13.88
N MET A 240 12.50 -23.12 14.30
CA MET A 240 11.19 -23.70 14.66
C MET A 240 10.42 -22.89 15.72
N ASN A 241 11.11 -22.32 16.70
CA ASN A 241 10.50 -21.55 17.79
C ASN A 241 10.42 -20.03 17.51
N ALA A 242 10.68 -19.59 16.27
CA ALA A 242 10.60 -18.17 15.94
C ALA A 242 9.18 -17.69 15.63
N ILE A 243 8.93 -16.43 15.99
CA ILE A 243 7.77 -15.63 15.61
C ILE A 243 8.24 -14.30 15.03
N GLY A 244 7.52 -13.78 14.04
CA GLY A 244 7.71 -12.43 13.54
C GLY A 244 6.49 -11.91 12.79
N TYR A 245 6.65 -10.79 12.09
CA TYR A 245 5.60 -10.20 11.26
C TYR A 245 6.16 -9.56 10.00
N CYS A 246 5.42 -9.65 8.89
CA CYS A 246 5.74 -9.02 7.61
C CYS A 246 4.46 -8.60 6.89
N GLY A 247 4.56 -7.79 5.83
CA GLY A 247 3.42 -7.57 4.92
C GLY A 247 3.07 -8.85 4.16
N LEU A 248 1.81 -9.01 3.76
CA LEU A 248 1.30 -10.24 3.13
C LEU A 248 2.09 -10.70 1.89
N PRO A 249 2.59 -9.80 0.99
CA PRO A 249 3.47 -10.18 -0.13
C PRO A 249 4.75 -10.92 0.24
N TYR A 250 5.17 -10.85 1.49
CA TYR A 250 6.46 -11.34 1.96
C TYR A 250 6.33 -12.60 2.84
N VAL A 251 5.12 -13.15 2.96
CA VAL A 251 4.90 -14.48 3.54
C VAL A 251 5.44 -15.52 2.54
N LYS A 252 6.62 -16.06 2.85
CA LYS A 252 7.24 -17.17 2.11
C LYS A 252 6.66 -18.50 2.62
N PHE A 253 7.51 -19.50 2.89
CA PHE A 253 7.11 -20.82 3.40
C PHE A 253 6.63 -20.83 4.87
N ASN A 254 6.35 -19.67 5.46
CA ASN A 254 5.97 -19.55 6.87
C ASN A 254 4.50 -19.90 7.12
N LYS A 255 4.21 -20.37 8.34
CA LYS A 255 2.85 -20.55 8.83
C LYS A 255 2.30 -19.22 9.34
N VAL A 256 1.17 -18.80 8.78
CA VAL A 256 0.47 -17.57 9.19
C VAL A 256 -0.54 -17.86 10.29
N LEU A 257 -0.57 -17.01 11.31
CA LEU A 257 -1.57 -17.08 12.39
C LEU A 257 -2.81 -16.24 12.04
N SER A 258 -3.99 -16.77 12.34
CA SER A 258 -5.26 -16.02 12.30
C SER A 258 -5.37 -15.17 13.57
N ILE A 259 -5.75 -13.91 13.46
CA ILE A 259 -5.73 -12.96 14.59
C ILE A 259 -7.16 -12.66 15.02
N SER A 260 -7.44 -12.76 16.32
CA SER A 260 -8.62 -12.16 16.95
C SER A 260 -8.22 -10.95 17.78
N ASP A 261 -9.01 -9.89 17.69
CA ASP A 261 -8.89 -8.69 18.50
C ASP A 261 -10.29 -8.36 19.00
N GLU A 262 -10.76 -9.10 20.01
CA GLU A 262 -12.22 -9.36 20.20
C GLU A 262 -12.77 -10.29 19.08
N GLY A 263 -13.93 -10.92 19.33
CA GLY A 263 -14.60 -11.80 18.35
C GLY A 263 -13.79 -13.00 17.81
N THR A 264 -14.05 -13.32 16.55
CA THR A 264 -13.49 -14.46 15.80
C THR A 264 -12.03 -14.24 15.38
N ALA A 265 -11.23 -15.30 15.29
CA ALA A 265 -9.86 -15.22 14.78
C ALA A 265 -9.83 -15.24 13.23
N ILE A 266 -9.49 -14.11 12.63
CA ILE A 266 -9.55 -13.88 11.18
C ILE A 266 -8.17 -14.14 10.54
N LYS A 267 -8.13 -14.95 9.49
CA LYS A 267 -6.93 -15.22 8.69
C LYS A 267 -6.69 -14.07 7.70
N PRO A 268 -5.45 -13.59 7.49
CA PRO A 268 -5.18 -12.59 6.45
C PRO A 268 -5.25 -13.24 5.05
N THR A 269 -6.42 -13.14 4.44
CA THR A 269 -6.68 -13.45 3.02
C THR A 269 -6.87 -12.14 2.24
N VAL A 270 -6.83 -12.21 0.91
CA VAL A 270 -7.14 -11.07 0.03
C VAL A 270 -8.49 -10.47 0.39
N PHE A 271 -9.54 -11.31 0.52
CA PHE A 271 -10.90 -10.86 0.83
C PHE A 271 -11.00 -10.17 2.21
N THR A 272 -10.51 -10.80 3.28
CA THR A 272 -10.55 -10.25 4.64
C THR A 272 -9.67 -9.01 4.85
N VAL A 273 -8.67 -8.80 3.99
CA VAL A 273 -7.87 -7.57 3.99
C VAL A 273 -8.58 -6.49 3.17
N ALA A 274 -9.25 -6.85 2.08
CA ALA A 274 -10.07 -5.95 1.27
C ALA A 274 -11.26 -5.37 2.05
N THR A 275 -11.98 -6.19 2.84
CA THR A 275 -13.04 -5.72 3.76
C THR A 275 -12.51 -4.99 5.01
N GLU A 276 -11.17 -4.97 5.17
CA GLU A 276 -10.45 -4.51 6.37
C GLU A 276 -10.74 -5.31 7.67
N ASP A 277 -11.53 -6.39 7.57
CA ASP A 277 -11.93 -7.25 8.70
C ASP A 277 -10.74 -7.92 9.41
N TYR A 278 -9.65 -8.24 8.70
CA TYR A 278 -8.44 -8.75 9.34
C TYR A 278 -7.87 -7.72 10.33
N PRO A 279 -7.66 -8.05 11.62
CA PRO A 279 -7.31 -7.05 12.64
C PRO A 279 -6.06 -6.22 12.33
N VAL A 280 -5.07 -6.79 11.66
CA VAL A 280 -3.81 -6.12 11.30
C VAL A 280 -3.73 -5.70 9.83
N SER A 281 -4.89 -5.41 9.22
CA SER A 281 -5.00 -4.74 7.92
C SER A 281 -4.52 -3.28 7.98
N ARG A 282 -4.03 -2.78 6.84
CA ARG A 282 -3.67 -1.37 6.63
C ARG A 282 -3.96 -0.94 5.21
N ARG A 283 -4.22 0.36 5.04
CA ARG A 283 -4.24 1.03 3.74
C ARG A 283 -2.84 1.51 3.35
N LEU A 284 -2.55 1.48 2.06
CA LEU A 284 -1.39 2.08 1.42
C LEU A 284 -1.86 3.34 0.69
N HIS A 285 -1.18 4.46 0.93
CA HIS A 285 -1.61 5.79 0.54
C HIS A 285 -0.59 6.45 -0.38
N LEU A 286 -1.10 7.24 -1.32
CA LEU A 286 -0.38 8.31 -2.00
C LEU A 286 -0.98 9.64 -1.53
N TYR A 287 -0.14 10.56 -1.08
CA TYR A 287 -0.54 11.91 -0.66
C TYR A 287 0.03 12.96 -1.62
N ILE A 288 -0.82 13.88 -2.07
CA ILE A 288 -0.45 15.01 -2.92
C ILE A 288 -1.03 16.32 -2.35
N PRO A 289 -0.50 17.49 -2.72
CA PRO A 289 -1.15 18.77 -2.45
C PRO A 289 -2.52 18.87 -3.11
N ALA A 290 -3.49 19.54 -2.45
CA ALA A 290 -4.83 19.78 -3.00
C ALA A 290 -4.78 20.55 -4.34
N LEU A 291 -3.80 21.43 -4.48
CA LEU A 291 -3.42 22.11 -5.71
C LEU A 291 -1.96 21.75 -5.98
N SER A 292 -1.73 20.82 -6.91
CA SER A 292 -0.39 20.39 -7.32
C SER A 292 -0.02 21.06 -8.64
N ASP A 293 1.06 21.83 -8.65
CA ASP A 293 1.61 22.46 -9.87
C ASP A 293 2.20 21.42 -10.85
N ASN A 294 2.40 20.18 -10.40
CA ASN A 294 2.89 19.09 -11.23
C ASN A 294 1.73 18.23 -11.75
N PRO A 295 1.36 18.32 -13.05
CA PRO A 295 0.24 17.57 -13.60
C PRO A 295 0.47 16.05 -13.59
N TYR A 296 1.73 15.60 -13.57
CA TYR A 296 2.05 14.16 -13.48
C TYR A 296 1.63 13.54 -12.15
N SER A 297 1.50 14.33 -11.07
CA SER A 297 1.06 13.84 -9.76
C SER A 297 -0.36 13.26 -9.83
N GLN A 298 -1.31 14.04 -10.34
CA GLN A 298 -2.70 13.62 -10.46
C GLN A 298 -2.86 12.51 -11.53
N GLN A 299 -2.13 12.60 -12.65
CA GLN A 299 -2.15 11.57 -13.70
C GLN A 299 -1.62 10.22 -13.19
N PHE A 300 -0.53 10.22 -12.42
CA PHE A 300 0.03 9.00 -11.83
C PHE A 300 -0.92 8.39 -10.80
N VAL A 301 -1.51 9.21 -9.91
CA VAL A 301 -2.52 8.76 -8.93
C VAL A 301 -3.72 8.12 -9.63
N ALA A 302 -4.29 8.79 -10.64
CA ALA A 302 -5.43 8.28 -11.41
C ALA A 302 -5.08 6.97 -12.14
N PHE A 303 -3.89 6.89 -12.75
CA PHE A 303 -3.39 5.65 -13.35
C PHE A 303 -3.26 4.52 -12.33
N ALA A 304 -2.65 4.80 -11.17
CA ALA A 304 -2.38 3.82 -10.14
C ALA A 304 -3.66 3.28 -9.48
N GLN A 305 -4.69 4.12 -9.32
CA GLN A 305 -6.01 3.73 -8.81
C GLN A 305 -6.93 3.09 -9.86
N GLY A 306 -6.66 3.28 -11.15
CA GLY A 306 -7.39 2.68 -12.26
C GLY A 306 -7.02 1.21 -12.51
N GLU A 307 -7.82 0.53 -13.33
CA GLU A 307 -7.74 -0.92 -13.57
C GLU A 307 -6.32 -1.40 -13.97
N GLU A 308 -5.62 -0.62 -14.81
CA GLU A 308 -4.25 -0.93 -15.22
C GLU A 308 -3.24 -0.84 -14.06
N GLY A 309 -3.29 0.20 -13.23
CA GLY A 309 -2.44 0.32 -12.04
C GLY A 309 -2.71 -0.80 -11.03
N GLN A 310 -3.99 -1.15 -10.84
CA GLN A 310 -4.40 -2.23 -9.93
C GLN A 310 -3.91 -3.62 -10.39
N LYS A 311 -3.63 -3.84 -11.69
CA LYS A 311 -2.92 -5.05 -12.16
C LYS A 311 -1.50 -5.16 -11.56
N TYR A 312 -0.80 -4.05 -11.37
CA TYR A 312 0.53 -4.02 -10.73
C TYR A 312 0.47 -4.16 -9.21
N VAL A 313 -0.61 -3.68 -8.58
CA VAL A 313 -0.90 -3.96 -7.15
C VAL A 313 -1.01 -5.47 -6.92
N ARG A 314 -1.84 -6.18 -7.72
CA ARG A 314 -1.95 -7.65 -7.71
C ARG A 314 -0.63 -8.36 -8.01
N LYS A 315 0.11 -7.91 -9.03
CA LYS A 315 1.42 -8.46 -9.41
C LYS A 315 2.43 -8.40 -8.25
N ASN A 316 2.35 -7.36 -7.42
CA ASN A 316 3.17 -7.20 -6.22
C ASN A 316 2.55 -7.86 -4.96
N HIS A 317 1.52 -8.69 -5.14
CA HIS A 317 0.79 -9.45 -4.10
C HIS A 317 0.13 -8.61 -3.01
N PHE A 318 0.01 -7.30 -3.21
CA PHE A 318 -0.83 -6.45 -2.39
C PHE A 318 -2.30 -6.66 -2.75
N VAL A 319 -3.19 -6.30 -1.83
CA VAL A 319 -4.63 -6.38 -2.04
C VAL A 319 -5.07 -5.12 -2.79
N ASP A 320 -5.62 -5.33 -3.96
CA ASP A 320 -6.07 -4.27 -4.85
C ASP A 320 -7.51 -3.80 -4.51
N LEU A 321 -7.98 -2.75 -5.17
CA LEU A 321 -9.26 -2.09 -4.91
C LEU A 321 -10.43 -2.63 -5.75
N THR A 322 -10.21 -3.67 -6.56
CA THR A 322 -11.27 -4.32 -7.36
C THR A 322 -12.25 -5.03 -6.44
N ILE A 323 -13.54 -4.82 -6.66
CA ILE A 323 -14.58 -5.47 -5.87
C ILE A 323 -14.78 -6.91 -6.37
N THR A 324 -14.90 -7.82 -5.40
CA THR A 324 -15.12 -9.24 -5.60
C THR A 324 -16.23 -9.70 -4.66
N ALA A 325 -16.99 -10.72 -5.07
CA ALA A 325 -18.01 -11.35 -4.24
C ALA A 325 -17.51 -12.72 -3.75
N SER A 326 -17.67 -13.00 -2.46
CA SER A 326 -17.35 -14.30 -1.86
C SER A 326 -18.56 -14.87 -1.14
N GLU A 327 -18.72 -16.20 -1.23
CA GLU A 327 -19.46 -16.93 -0.20
C GLU A 327 -18.85 -16.60 1.16
N HIS A 328 -19.67 -16.16 2.12
CA HIS A 328 -19.19 -15.75 3.43
C HIS A 328 -20.11 -16.30 4.52
N LYS A 329 -19.56 -17.20 5.35
CA LYS A 329 -20.27 -17.73 6.50
C LYS A 329 -20.06 -16.79 7.69
N VAL A 330 -21.13 -16.14 8.13
CA VAL A 330 -21.12 -15.34 9.36
C VAL A 330 -20.88 -16.27 10.56
N GLU A 331 -19.76 -16.11 11.25
CA GLU A 331 -19.48 -16.84 12.49
C GLU A 331 -20.02 -16.06 13.69
N VAL A 332 -21.10 -16.56 14.30
CA VAL A 332 -21.64 -16.00 15.54
C VAL A 332 -20.70 -16.35 16.70
N THR A 333 -20.05 -15.33 17.26
CA THR A 333 -19.15 -15.45 18.41
C THR A 333 -19.40 -14.33 19.43
N GLY A 334 -18.84 -14.50 20.62
CA GLY A 334 -18.99 -13.54 21.72
C GLY A 334 -20.37 -13.56 22.40
N LEU A 335 -20.57 -12.62 23.33
CA LEU A 335 -21.88 -12.34 23.91
C LEU A 335 -22.68 -11.52 22.91
N ASN A 336 -23.90 -11.96 22.60
CA ASN A 336 -24.80 -11.27 21.69
C ASN A 336 -26.07 -10.87 22.46
N HIS A 337 -26.52 -9.63 22.31
CA HIS A 337 -27.53 -9.01 23.17
C HIS A 337 -28.92 -9.00 22.54
N ASN A 338 -29.01 -8.77 21.22
CA ASN A 338 -30.24 -8.69 20.46
C ASN A 338 -30.36 -9.83 19.44
N PHE A 339 -30.67 -11.02 19.96
CA PHE A 339 -30.77 -12.24 19.15
C PHE A 339 -31.81 -12.14 18.01
N GLN A 340 -32.88 -11.36 18.17
CA GLN A 340 -33.89 -11.18 17.12
C GLN A 340 -33.33 -10.44 15.89
N LYS A 341 -32.56 -9.36 16.10
CA LYS A 341 -31.92 -8.60 15.02
C LYS A 341 -30.82 -9.40 14.35
N LEU A 342 -29.99 -10.08 15.16
CA LEU A 342 -28.96 -11.01 14.68
C LEU A 342 -29.58 -12.14 13.83
N TYR A 343 -30.67 -12.77 14.29
CA TYR A 343 -31.37 -13.82 13.55
C TYR A 343 -31.98 -13.31 12.23
N LYS A 344 -32.56 -12.08 12.22
CA LYS A 344 -33.00 -11.44 10.97
C LYS A 344 -31.84 -11.31 9.99
N TYR A 345 -30.70 -10.75 10.44
CA TYR A 345 -29.51 -10.59 9.61
C TYR A 345 -29.02 -11.92 9.02
N LEU A 346 -28.79 -12.93 9.87
CA LEU A 346 -28.30 -14.25 9.46
C LEU A 346 -29.22 -14.94 8.44
N ASN A 347 -30.54 -14.76 8.55
CA ASN A 347 -31.50 -15.31 7.59
C ASN A 347 -31.53 -14.52 6.28
N THR A 348 -31.48 -13.18 6.31
CA THR A 348 -31.50 -12.35 5.11
C THR A 348 -30.26 -12.57 4.24
N VAL A 349 -29.06 -12.68 4.82
CA VAL A 349 -27.82 -12.95 4.05
C VAL A 349 -27.58 -14.43 3.75
N ARG A 350 -28.53 -15.32 4.08
CA ARG A 350 -28.37 -16.75 3.84
C ARG A 350 -28.38 -17.08 2.35
N GLY A 351 -27.22 -17.47 1.82
CA GLY A 351 -27.01 -17.70 0.38
C GLY A 351 -26.79 -16.42 -0.42
N ALA A 352 -26.53 -15.29 0.24
CA ALA A 352 -25.99 -14.09 -0.37
C ALA A 352 -24.45 -14.13 -0.28
N LYS A 353 -23.78 -13.44 -1.22
CA LYS A 353 -22.32 -13.27 -1.22
C LYS A 353 -21.96 -11.94 -0.60
N LYS A 354 -21.02 -11.92 0.34
CA LYS A 354 -20.44 -10.68 0.87
C LYS A 354 -19.50 -10.10 -0.18
N LEU A 355 -19.54 -8.79 -0.39
CA LEU A 355 -18.58 -8.10 -1.25
C LEU A 355 -17.30 -7.75 -0.50
N SER A 356 -16.19 -7.61 -1.22
CA SER A 356 -14.89 -7.21 -0.67
C SER A 356 -14.77 -5.70 -0.35
N VAL A 357 -15.91 -4.99 -0.33
CA VAL A 357 -16.05 -3.60 0.08
C VAL A 357 -16.79 -3.52 1.42
N THR A 358 -16.35 -2.61 2.28
CA THR A 358 -16.97 -2.34 3.57
C THR A 358 -16.87 -0.84 3.81
N PHE A 359 -18.01 -0.17 3.95
CA PHE A 359 -18.04 1.28 4.10
C PHE A 359 -17.66 1.69 5.52
N ARG A 360 -16.87 2.76 5.58
CA ARG A 360 -16.23 3.32 6.78
C ARG A 360 -16.45 4.82 6.81
N PHE A 361 -16.40 5.39 8.01
CA PHE A 361 -16.87 6.74 8.27
C PHE A 361 -15.76 7.64 8.82
N LYS A 362 -15.85 8.95 8.57
CA LYS A 362 -14.90 9.93 9.10
C LYS A 362 -15.14 10.14 10.60
N GLY A 363 -14.44 9.37 11.44
CA GLY A 363 -14.53 9.45 12.90
C GLY A 363 -15.91 9.06 13.42
N ASP A 364 -16.56 9.97 14.14
CA ASP A 364 -17.92 9.80 14.68
C ASP A 364 -19.03 10.29 13.73
N THR A 365 -18.68 10.83 12.56
CA THR A 365 -19.68 11.34 11.58
C THR A 365 -20.36 10.20 10.79
N MET A 366 -21.44 10.54 10.08
CA MET A 366 -22.08 9.65 9.08
C MET A 366 -21.51 9.85 7.66
N GLN A 367 -20.48 10.69 7.48
CA GLN A 367 -19.84 10.87 6.18
C GLN A 367 -18.89 9.73 5.88
N LEU A 368 -18.99 9.16 4.67
CA LEU A 368 -18.03 8.19 4.17
C LEU A 368 -16.60 8.73 4.17
N ASP A 369 -15.66 7.85 4.47
CA ASP A 369 -14.23 8.14 4.35
C ASP A 369 -13.76 8.19 2.88
N ASN A 370 -12.52 8.62 2.66
CA ASN A 370 -11.97 8.79 1.31
C ASN A 370 -11.77 7.48 0.54
N ARG A 371 -11.88 6.32 1.21
CA ARG A 371 -11.97 5.03 0.53
C ARG A 371 -13.41 4.77 0.11
N GLY A 372 -14.36 4.84 1.06
CA GLY A 372 -15.78 4.62 0.82
C GLY A 372 -16.31 5.43 -0.36
N LEU A 373 -16.02 6.74 -0.38
CA LEU A 373 -16.42 7.63 -1.48
C LEU A 373 -15.91 7.18 -2.86
N ARG A 374 -14.70 6.61 -2.95
CA ARG A 374 -14.15 6.09 -4.23
C ARG A 374 -14.56 4.65 -4.53
N ASP A 375 -14.97 3.89 -3.52
CA ASP A 375 -15.43 2.52 -3.69
C ASP A 375 -16.91 2.47 -4.11
N LEU A 376 -17.68 3.55 -3.94
CA LEU A 376 -19.01 3.73 -4.55
C LEU A 376 -18.96 3.59 -6.09
N ASP A 377 -18.07 4.35 -6.77
CA ASP A 377 -17.90 4.25 -8.23
C ASP A 377 -17.51 2.84 -8.69
N ARG A 378 -16.59 2.20 -7.96
CA ARG A 378 -16.16 0.82 -8.23
C ARG A 378 -17.30 -0.17 -8.05
N LEU A 379 -18.14 0.07 -7.05
CA LEU A 379 -19.27 -0.80 -6.72
C LEU A 379 -20.39 -0.66 -7.74
N MET A 380 -20.71 0.55 -8.18
CA MET A 380 -21.65 0.79 -9.27
C MET A 380 -21.23 -0.01 -10.52
N ASN A 381 -19.97 0.13 -10.95
CA ASN A 381 -19.45 -0.61 -12.10
C ASN A 381 -19.54 -2.14 -11.88
N PHE A 382 -19.11 -2.63 -10.73
CA PHE A 382 -19.20 -4.05 -10.38
C PHE A 382 -20.64 -4.60 -10.42
N LEU A 383 -21.61 -3.89 -9.84
CA LEU A 383 -23.02 -4.32 -9.80
C LEU A 383 -23.62 -4.38 -11.21
N VAL A 384 -23.33 -3.38 -12.05
CA VAL A 384 -23.79 -3.32 -13.46
C VAL A 384 -23.15 -4.43 -14.30
N GLU A 385 -21.82 -4.60 -14.23
CA GLU A 385 -21.09 -5.62 -14.98
C GLU A 385 -21.54 -7.04 -14.63
N ASN A 386 -21.78 -7.31 -13.34
CA ASN A 386 -22.16 -8.65 -12.86
C ASN A 386 -23.68 -8.89 -12.88
N ARG A 387 -24.49 -7.88 -13.27
CA ARG A 387 -25.97 -7.91 -13.21
C ARG A 387 -26.48 -8.39 -11.85
N ALA A 388 -25.88 -7.87 -10.77
CA ALA A 388 -26.21 -8.28 -9.41
C ALA A 388 -27.71 -8.04 -9.15
N GLY A 389 -28.41 -9.06 -8.64
CA GLY A 389 -29.86 -9.03 -8.51
C GLY A 389 -30.31 -8.14 -7.36
N GLU A 390 -29.91 -8.49 -6.14
CA GLU A 390 -30.43 -7.84 -4.93
C GLU A 390 -29.30 -7.41 -4.00
N THR A 391 -29.14 -6.10 -3.80
CA THR A 391 -28.17 -5.55 -2.85
C THR A 391 -28.77 -5.42 -1.45
N ILE A 392 -28.03 -5.90 -0.45
CA ILE A 392 -28.38 -5.83 0.97
C ILE A 392 -27.28 -5.04 1.70
N LEU A 393 -27.67 -4.02 2.46
CA LEU A 393 -26.76 -3.24 3.31
C LEU A 393 -26.94 -3.65 4.78
N VAL A 394 -25.82 -3.86 5.48
CA VAL A 394 -25.84 -4.29 6.90
C VAL A 394 -24.97 -3.38 7.74
N GLY A 395 -25.62 -2.52 8.53
CA GLY A 395 -24.96 -1.58 9.44
C GLY A 395 -24.62 -2.18 10.80
N PHE A 396 -23.45 -1.80 11.30
CA PHE A 396 -22.91 -2.14 12.61
C PHE A 396 -22.36 -0.88 13.32
N SER A 397 -22.33 -0.92 14.64
CA SER A 397 -21.73 0.12 15.50
C SER A 397 -20.53 -0.43 16.26
N ASP A 398 -19.84 0.44 17.00
CA ASP A 398 -19.05 -0.01 18.15
C ASP A 398 -19.97 -0.26 19.37
N SER A 399 -19.37 -0.47 20.55
CA SER A 399 -20.09 -0.65 21.82
C SER A 399 -19.96 0.53 22.79
N GLU A 400 -19.73 1.77 22.32
CA GLU A 400 -19.64 2.97 23.19
C GLU A 400 -21.03 3.56 23.44
N GLY A 401 -21.71 3.06 24.48
CA GLY A 401 -22.98 3.60 24.93
C GLY A 401 -24.07 2.54 25.13
N PRO A 402 -25.33 2.96 25.34
CA PRO A 402 -26.46 2.06 25.51
C PRO A 402 -26.74 1.19 24.27
N LEU A 403 -27.19 -0.05 24.50
CA LEU A 403 -27.48 -1.04 23.44
C LEU A 403 -28.41 -0.50 22.34
N GLU A 404 -29.46 0.24 22.73
CA GLU A 404 -30.42 0.79 21.78
C GLU A 404 -29.82 1.95 20.98
N GLU A 405 -29.00 2.82 21.59
CA GLU A 405 -28.31 3.91 20.88
C GLU A 405 -27.33 3.34 19.84
N ASN A 406 -26.59 2.30 20.20
CA ASN A 406 -25.69 1.56 19.30
C ASN A 406 -26.45 0.90 18.14
N TYR A 407 -27.63 0.34 18.41
CA TYR A 407 -28.54 -0.15 17.36
C TYR A 407 -28.99 0.99 16.42
N GLN A 408 -29.46 2.12 16.95
CA GLN A 408 -29.90 3.27 16.15
C GLN A 408 -28.75 3.93 15.37
N GLU A 409 -27.53 3.94 15.90
CA GLU A 409 -26.33 4.33 15.16
C GLU A 409 -26.05 3.40 13.97
N SER A 410 -26.17 2.09 14.16
CA SER A 410 -25.98 1.13 13.08
C SER A 410 -27.01 1.31 11.96
N CYS A 411 -28.26 1.67 12.29
CA CYS A 411 -29.28 2.04 11.30
C CYS A 411 -28.89 3.31 10.55
N ARG A 412 -28.51 4.40 11.26
CA ARG A 412 -28.10 5.67 10.64
C ARG A 412 -26.92 5.51 9.68
N ARG A 413 -25.95 4.65 10.02
CA ARG A 413 -24.82 4.31 9.12
C ARG A 413 -25.28 3.57 7.87
N ALA A 414 -26.17 2.59 8.01
CA ALA A 414 -26.71 1.82 6.88
C ALA A 414 -27.56 2.70 5.94
N GLU A 415 -28.37 3.60 6.50
CA GLU A 415 -29.19 4.54 5.73
C GLU A 415 -28.32 5.60 5.01
N ALA A 416 -27.29 6.15 5.66
CA ALA A 416 -26.36 7.08 4.99
C ALA A 416 -25.65 6.42 3.78
N VAL A 417 -25.34 5.12 3.86
CA VAL A 417 -24.80 4.38 2.70
C VAL A 417 -25.88 4.14 1.64
N LYS A 418 -27.13 3.87 2.04
CA LYS A 418 -28.25 3.75 1.10
C LYS A 418 -28.50 5.06 0.34
N GLU A 419 -28.48 6.21 1.02
CA GLU A 419 -28.66 7.53 0.40
C GLU A 419 -27.63 7.79 -0.72
N GLU A 420 -26.36 7.41 -0.50
CA GLU A 420 -25.29 7.51 -1.53
C GLU A 420 -25.57 6.58 -2.73
N PHE A 421 -26.11 5.37 -2.51
CA PHE A 421 -26.50 4.46 -3.61
C PHE A 421 -27.72 4.98 -4.38
N GLU A 422 -28.73 5.49 -3.69
CA GLU A 422 -29.92 6.08 -4.31
C GLU A 422 -29.58 7.33 -5.12
N ALA A 423 -28.62 8.15 -4.65
CA ALA A 423 -28.07 9.28 -5.41
C ALA A 423 -27.34 8.85 -6.70
N MET A 424 -26.80 7.63 -6.75
CA MET A 424 -26.22 7.01 -7.95
C MET A 424 -27.25 6.20 -8.78
N GLY A 425 -28.52 6.15 -8.36
CA GLY A 425 -29.57 5.37 -9.04
C GLY A 425 -29.49 3.86 -8.84
N LEU A 426 -28.78 3.39 -7.80
CA LEU A 426 -28.64 1.97 -7.48
C LEU A 426 -29.73 1.51 -6.50
N PRO A 427 -30.57 0.52 -6.85
CA PRO A 427 -31.61 0.01 -5.96
C PRO A 427 -31.01 -0.84 -4.82
N ILE A 428 -31.40 -0.54 -3.59
CA ILE A 428 -31.17 -1.37 -2.40
C ILE A 428 -32.45 -2.16 -2.09
N ARG A 429 -32.34 -3.47 -1.90
CA ARG A 429 -33.48 -4.32 -1.54
C ARG A 429 -33.77 -4.25 -0.04
N ASP A 430 -32.75 -4.48 0.78
CA ASP A 430 -32.87 -4.63 2.23
C ASP A 430 -31.80 -3.79 2.93
N VAL A 431 -32.22 -2.98 3.90
CA VAL A 431 -31.34 -2.32 4.87
C VAL A 431 -31.53 -2.99 6.23
N LEU A 432 -30.42 -3.43 6.81
CA LEU A 432 -30.37 -4.11 8.09
C LEU A 432 -29.49 -3.32 9.06
N CYS A 433 -29.95 -3.22 10.31
CA CYS A 433 -29.13 -2.76 11.42
C CYS A 433 -28.92 -3.90 12.41
N VAL A 434 -27.68 -4.07 12.85
CA VAL A 434 -27.27 -5.13 13.78
C VAL A 434 -26.83 -4.57 15.14
N GLY A 435 -26.47 -3.28 15.21
CA GLY A 435 -25.89 -2.66 16.40
C GLY A 435 -24.45 -3.13 16.64
N GLN A 436 -24.11 -3.35 17.90
CA GLN A 436 -22.76 -3.71 18.35
C GLN A 436 -22.43 -5.21 18.24
N GLU A 437 -23.35 -6.04 17.73
CA GLU A 437 -23.12 -7.48 17.66
C GLU A 437 -22.06 -7.84 16.62
N LEU A 438 -21.39 -8.98 16.82
CA LEU A 438 -20.31 -9.46 15.96
C LEU A 438 -19.19 -8.41 15.75
N PRO A 439 -18.54 -7.93 16.84
CA PRO A 439 -17.36 -7.09 16.74
C PRO A 439 -16.21 -7.86 16.06
N ILE A 440 -15.47 -7.15 15.22
CA ILE A 440 -14.33 -7.68 14.43
C ILE A 440 -12.98 -7.15 14.93
N ALA A 441 -13.01 -6.15 15.82
CA ALA A 441 -11.86 -5.52 16.43
C ALA A 441 -12.21 -5.01 17.85
N SER A 442 -11.20 -4.63 18.65
CA SER A 442 -11.45 -4.37 20.07
C SER A 442 -12.09 -2.99 20.31
N ASN A 443 -13.27 -2.99 20.94
CA ASN A 443 -13.98 -1.77 21.31
C ASN A 443 -13.20 -0.90 22.32
N SER A 444 -12.25 -1.49 23.06
CA SER A 444 -11.35 -0.78 23.98
C SER A 444 -10.38 0.20 23.31
N THR A 445 -10.26 0.17 21.98
CA THR A 445 -9.35 1.04 21.22
C THR A 445 -10.09 1.83 20.16
N ALA A 446 -9.69 3.08 19.92
CA ALA A 446 -10.29 3.93 18.89
C ALA A 446 -10.24 3.29 17.48
N SER A 447 -9.13 2.59 17.14
CA SER A 447 -9.00 1.90 15.86
C SER A 447 -9.88 0.66 15.74
N GLY A 448 -10.10 -0.07 16.84
CA GLY A 448 -11.04 -1.19 16.85
C GLY A 448 -12.50 -0.74 16.76
N ARG A 449 -12.85 0.39 17.37
CA ARG A 449 -14.17 1.02 17.21
C ARG A 449 -14.42 1.51 15.78
N GLU A 450 -13.45 2.17 15.16
CA GLU A 450 -13.48 2.52 13.73
C GLU A 450 -13.68 1.26 12.84
N LYS A 451 -13.15 0.11 13.27
CA LYS A 451 -13.37 -1.20 12.64
C LYS A 451 -14.71 -1.87 12.97
N ASN A 452 -15.38 -1.54 14.08
CA ASN A 452 -16.72 -2.06 14.36
C ASN A 452 -17.82 -1.21 13.71
N ARG A 453 -17.61 0.11 13.59
CA ARG A 453 -18.44 1.03 12.78
C ARG A 453 -18.28 0.73 11.29
N ARG A 454 -19.24 0.01 10.71
CA ARG A 454 -19.24 -0.37 9.29
C ARG A 454 -20.62 -0.48 8.70
N VAL A 455 -20.66 -0.41 7.37
CA VAL A 455 -21.72 -1.06 6.59
C VAL A 455 -21.10 -2.11 5.69
N GLU A 456 -21.54 -3.35 5.84
CA GLU A 456 -21.18 -4.46 4.95
C GLU A 456 -22.16 -4.51 3.77
N VAL A 457 -21.65 -4.83 2.58
CA VAL A 457 -22.46 -4.99 1.36
C VAL A 457 -22.54 -6.46 0.99
N TRP A 458 -23.75 -6.92 0.72
CA TRP A 458 -24.04 -8.28 0.27
C TRP A 458 -24.87 -8.24 -1.02
N ILE A 459 -24.70 -9.23 -1.88
CA ILE A 459 -25.49 -9.41 -3.10
C ILE A 459 -26.10 -10.80 -3.17
N LYS A 460 -27.22 -10.91 -3.88
CA LYS A 460 -27.93 -12.16 -4.16
C LYS A 460 -28.25 -12.31 -5.65
#